data_AF-A0A933J880-F1
#
_entry.id   AF-A0A933J880-F1
#
_cell.length_a   1.000
_cell.length_b   1.000
_cell.length_c   1.000
_cell.angle_alpha   90.00
_cell.angle_beta   90.00
_cell.angle_gamma   90.00
#
_symmetry.space_group_name_H-M   'P 1'
#
loop_
_entity.id
_entity.type
_entity.pdbx_description
1 polymer ?
#
loop_
_entity_poly.entity_id
_entity_poly.type
_entity_poly.pdbx_seq_one_letter_code
_entity_poly.pdbx_strand_id
1 'polypeptide(L)'
;EDLGRLSGREISLVIGNFKVETLSAAIGEFPQAVKDAIRKQMAVKTWQMVEQTMKYGAPSRESSEKAMEELVESALKLIREGRIADPLESGAVQSADTQAKETVAFSPAALFPSVSGPLQRKPPGSAPEKKT
;
A
#
# COMPACT_ATOMS: atom_id res chain seq x y z
N GLU A 1 -5.79 -16.42 11.65
CA GLU A 1 -4.84 -15.74 12.57
C GLU A 1 -3.41 -15.80 12.07
N ASP A 2 -3.01 -16.87 11.37
CA ASP A 2 -1.64 -17.10 10.86
C ASP A 2 -1.13 -16.05 9.88
N LEU A 3 -2.02 -15.32 9.20
CA LEU A 3 -1.66 -14.16 8.38
C LEU A 3 -0.89 -13.08 9.16
N GLY A 4 -1.10 -12.98 10.48
CA GLY A 4 -0.36 -12.04 11.33
C GLY A 4 1.10 -12.42 11.55
N ARG A 5 1.51 -13.64 11.14
CA ARG A 5 2.91 -14.10 11.20
C ARG A 5 3.67 -13.81 9.91
N LEU A 6 2.97 -13.45 8.84
CA LEU A 6 3.60 -13.06 7.58
C LEU A 6 4.31 -11.71 7.74
N SER A 7 5.43 -11.55 7.05
CA SER A 7 6.11 -10.26 6.95
C SER A 7 5.27 -9.26 6.16
N GLY A 8 5.54 -7.97 6.34
CA GLY A 8 4.85 -6.91 5.62
C GLY A 8 4.88 -7.09 4.09
N ARG A 9 6.03 -7.53 3.55
CA ARG A 9 6.19 -7.81 2.11
C ARG A 9 5.22 -8.91 1.65
N GLU A 10 5.10 -9.98 2.41
CA GLU A 10 4.25 -11.13 2.08
C GLU A 10 2.77 -10.76 2.18
N ILE A 11 2.40 -9.99 3.22
CA ILE A 11 1.06 -9.41 3.34
C ILE A 11 0.75 -8.57 2.11
N SER A 12 1.68 -7.71 1.66
CA SER A 12 1.49 -6.90 0.45
C SER A 12 1.28 -7.75 -0.81
N LEU A 13 1.96 -8.89 -0.94
CA LEU A 13 1.80 -9.81 -2.06
C LEU A 13 0.45 -10.52 -2.04
N VAL A 14 -0.01 -10.95 -0.87
CA VAL A 14 -1.32 -11.58 -0.70
C VAL A 14 -2.43 -10.59 -1.04
N ILE A 15 -2.46 -9.42 -0.38
CA ILE A 15 -3.54 -8.44 -0.56
C ILE A 15 -3.56 -7.82 -1.97
N GLY A 16 -2.42 -7.78 -2.66
CA GLY A 16 -2.31 -7.24 -4.01
C GLY A 16 -3.08 -8.04 -5.07
N ASN A 17 -3.45 -9.29 -4.79
CA ASN A 17 -4.26 -10.12 -5.68
C ASN A 17 -5.78 -9.88 -5.51
N PHE A 18 -6.20 -9.11 -4.50
CA PHE A 18 -7.61 -8.93 -4.15
C PHE A 18 -8.14 -7.56 -4.55
N LYS A 19 -9.44 -7.54 -4.90
CA LYS A 19 -10.20 -6.29 -5.08
C LYS A 19 -10.59 -5.72 -3.72
N VAL A 20 -10.80 -4.39 -3.67
CA VAL A 20 -11.25 -3.66 -2.47
C VAL A 20 -12.52 -4.26 -1.87
N GLU A 21 -13.47 -4.69 -2.71
CA GLU A 21 -14.73 -5.30 -2.27
C GLU A 21 -14.51 -6.62 -1.54
N THR A 22 -13.74 -7.55 -2.13
CA THR A 22 -13.39 -8.83 -1.50
C THR A 22 -12.59 -8.61 -0.23
N LEU A 23 -11.61 -7.69 -0.26
CA LEU A 23 -10.79 -7.37 0.91
C LEU A 23 -11.64 -6.79 2.06
N SER A 24 -12.60 -5.93 1.75
CA SER A 24 -13.52 -5.34 2.73
C SER A 24 -14.41 -6.39 3.40
N ALA A 25 -14.82 -7.43 2.66
CA ALA A 25 -15.58 -8.54 3.22
C ALA A 25 -14.72 -9.41 4.16
N ALA A 26 -13.46 -9.70 3.80
CA ALA A 26 -12.57 -10.51 4.64
C ALA A 26 -12.04 -9.75 5.87
N ILE A 27 -11.78 -8.43 5.75
CA ILE A 27 -11.18 -7.64 6.82
C ILE A 27 -12.06 -7.55 8.06
N GLY A 28 -13.39 -7.60 7.93
CA GLY A 28 -14.31 -7.56 9.08
C GLY A 28 -13.95 -8.55 10.19
N GLU A 29 -13.62 -9.78 9.78
CA GLU A 29 -13.36 -10.91 10.66
C GLU A 29 -11.94 -10.94 11.23
N PHE A 30 -11.01 -10.12 10.71
CA PHE A 30 -9.62 -10.15 11.19
C PHE A 30 -9.44 -9.50 12.56
N PRO A 31 -8.50 -10.02 13.39
CA PRO A 31 -8.10 -9.35 14.62
C PRO A 31 -7.40 -8.01 14.31
N GLN A 32 -7.48 -7.06 15.25
CA GLN A 32 -6.99 -5.69 15.06
C GLN A 32 -5.50 -5.64 14.67
N ALA A 33 -4.67 -6.53 15.21
CA ALA A 33 -3.25 -6.61 14.87
C ALA A 33 -3.00 -6.89 13.38
N VAL A 34 -3.79 -7.81 12.79
CA VAL A 34 -3.70 -8.16 11.36
C VAL A 34 -4.25 -7.03 10.49
N LYS A 35 -5.34 -6.40 10.91
CA LYS A 35 -5.89 -5.19 10.25
C LYS A 35 -4.85 -4.09 10.13
N ASP A 36 -4.09 -3.84 11.20
CA ASP A 36 -3.04 -2.82 11.23
C ASP A 36 -1.86 -3.17 10.32
N ALA A 37 -1.47 -4.44 10.28
CA ALA A 37 -0.43 -4.93 9.37
C ALA A 37 -0.85 -4.79 7.89
N ILE A 38 -2.09 -5.13 7.55
CA ILE A 38 -2.65 -4.92 6.20
C ILE A 38 -2.67 -3.44 5.86
N ARG A 39 -3.18 -2.59 6.76
CA ARG A 39 -3.23 -1.14 6.57
C ARG A 39 -1.85 -0.54 6.27
N LYS A 40 -0.80 -1.00 6.94
CA LYS A 40 0.59 -0.56 6.71
C LYS A 40 1.12 -0.89 5.32
N GLN A 41 0.60 -1.93 4.67
CA GLN A 41 1.00 -2.33 3.32
C GLN A 41 0.16 -1.67 2.22
N MET A 42 -0.89 -0.93 2.59
CA MET A 42 -1.78 -0.27 1.63
C MET A 42 -1.55 1.23 1.62
N ALA A 43 -1.79 1.86 0.46
CA ALA A 43 -1.91 3.30 0.40
C ALA A 43 -3.12 3.77 1.24
N VAL A 44 -2.96 4.91 1.91
CA VAL A 44 -4.01 5.50 2.77
C VAL A 44 -5.36 5.61 2.05
N LYS A 45 -5.33 6.04 0.78
CA LYS A 45 -6.53 6.15 -0.06
C LYS A 45 -7.21 4.81 -0.29
N THR A 46 -6.45 3.74 -0.51
CA THR A 46 -7.00 2.40 -0.71
C THR A 46 -7.61 1.86 0.59
N TRP A 47 -6.96 2.09 1.73
CA TRP A 47 -7.52 1.74 3.04
C TRP A 47 -8.85 2.46 3.30
N GLN A 48 -8.93 3.76 3.00
CA GLN A 48 -10.19 4.50 3.11
C GLN A 48 -11.30 3.92 2.23
N MET A 49 -10.98 3.48 1.00
CA MET A 49 -11.96 2.81 0.14
C MET A 49 -12.45 1.50 0.76
N VAL A 50 -11.56 0.70 1.35
CA VAL A 50 -11.93 -0.53 2.06
C VAL A 50 -12.87 -0.23 3.22
N GLU A 51 -12.52 0.75 4.08
CA GLU A 51 -13.36 1.14 5.22
C GLU A 51 -14.74 1.62 4.79
N GLN A 52 -14.79 2.41 3.71
CA GLN A 52 -16.05 2.88 3.15
C GLN A 52 -16.89 1.70 2.64
N THR A 53 -16.30 0.77 1.89
CA THR A 53 -17.01 -0.41 1.40
C THR A 53 -17.49 -1.30 2.54
N MET A 54 -16.72 -1.45 3.63
CA MET A 54 -17.20 -2.16 4.82
C MET A 54 -18.41 -1.47 5.45
N LYS A 55 -18.35 -0.14 5.59
CA LYS A 55 -19.38 0.64 6.28
C LYS A 55 -20.70 0.72 5.53
N TYR A 56 -20.65 0.74 4.20
CA TYR A 56 -21.83 0.94 3.34
C TYR A 56 -22.21 -0.28 2.51
N GLY A 57 -21.30 -1.22 2.30
CA GLY A 57 -21.52 -2.43 1.48
C GLY A 57 -22.11 -3.61 2.27
N ALA A 58 -22.11 -3.54 3.61
CA ALA A 58 -22.64 -4.56 4.51
C ALA A 58 -22.45 -6.00 3.98
N PRO A 59 -21.19 -6.48 3.89
CA PRO A 59 -20.91 -7.78 3.31
C PRO A 59 -21.65 -8.87 4.10
N SER A 60 -22.46 -9.67 3.39
CA SER A 60 -23.13 -10.83 3.98
C SER A 60 -22.10 -11.79 4.55
N ARG A 61 -22.46 -12.55 5.60
CA ARG A 61 -21.58 -13.54 6.22
C ARG A 61 -21.01 -14.52 5.19
N GLU A 62 -21.85 -15.02 4.28
CA GLU A 62 -21.45 -15.90 3.18
C GLU A 62 -20.37 -15.26 2.27
N SER A 63 -20.50 -13.97 1.97
CA SER A 63 -19.49 -13.25 1.18
C SER A 63 -18.19 -13.05 1.94
N SER A 64 -18.25 -12.92 3.27
CA SER A 64 -17.08 -12.76 4.13
C SER A 64 -16.32 -14.08 4.28
N GLU A 65 -17.05 -15.19 4.44
CA GLU A 65 -16.50 -16.54 4.47
C GLU A 65 -15.84 -16.90 3.14
N LYS A 66 -16.52 -16.64 2.01
CA LYS A 66 -15.95 -16.85 0.67
C LYS A 66 -14.71 -16.00 0.42
N ALA A 67 -14.74 -14.71 0.78
CA ALA A 67 -13.58 -13.84 0.63
C ALA A 67 -12.39 -14.30 1.48
N MET A 68 -12.65 -14.85 2.68
CA MET A 68 -11.62 -15.43 3.52
C MET A 68 -11.04 -16.70 2.91
N GLU A 69 -11.88 -17.58 2.36
CA GLU A 69 -11.45 -18.79 1.67
C GLU A 69 -10.56 -18.45 0.46
N GLU A 70 -10.96 -17.50 -0.38
CA GLU A 70 -10.14 -17.05 -1.51
C GLU A 70 -8.80 -16.46 -1.05
N LEU A 71 -8.79 -15.74 0.09
CA LEU A 71 -7.59 -15.17 0.69
C LEU A 71 -6.61 -16.25 1.17
N VAL A 72 -7.12 -17.29 1.82
CA VAL A 72 -6.30 -18.44 2.22
C VAL A 72 -5.80 -19.21 1.00
N GLU A 73 -6.64 -19.43 -0.01
CA GLU A 73 -6.25 -20.11 -1.24
C GLU A 73 -5.13 -19.37 -1.98
N SER A 74 -5.22 -18.04 -2.09
CA SER A 74 -4.14 -17.23 -2.67
C SER A 74 -2.86 -17.29 -1.84
N ALA A 75 -2.96 -17.24 -0.52
CA ALA A 75 -1.79 -17.39 0.35
C ALA A 75 -1.13 -18.77 0.14
N LEU A 76 -1.91 -19.85 0.15
CA LEU A 76 -1.42 -21.22 -0.10
C LEU A 76 -0.77 -21.35 -1.48
N LYS A 77 -1.34 -20.71 -2.50
CA LYS A 77 -0.74 -20.68 -3.84
C LYS A 77 0.62 -19.99 -3.83
N LEU A 78 0.73 -18.83 -3.17
CA LEU A 78 1.99 -18.11 -3.05
C LEU A 78 3.05 -18.89 -2.23
N ILE A 79 2.62 -19.67 -1.23
CA ILE A 79 3.49 -20.59 -0.48
C ILE A 79 4.02 -21.69 -1.40
N ARG A 80 3.13 -22.33 -2.18
CA ARG A 80 3.52 -23.36 -3.16
C ARG A 80 4.46 -22.84 -4.24
N GLU A 81 4.30 -21.57 -4.63
CA GLU A 81 5.20 -20.89 -5.56
C GLU A 81 6.53 -20.42 -4.92
N GLY A 82 6.71 -20.59 -3.60
CA GLY A 82 7.88 -20.14 -2.86
C GLY A 82 8.00 -18.62 -2.76
N ARG A 83 6.90 -17.88 -2.96
CA ARG A 83 6.86 -16.41 -2.94
C ARG A 83 6.63 -15.84 -1.55
N ILE A 84 5.96 -16.60 -0.70
CA ILE A 84 5.79 -16.30 0.73
C ILE A 84 6.15 -17.57 1.52
N ALA A 85 6.68 -17.40 2.72
CA ALA A 85 7.01 -18.46 3.65
C ALA A 85 5.73 -19.00 4.30
N ASP A 86 5.74 -20.31 4.60
CA ASP A 86 4.62 -20.92 5.30
C ASP A 86 4.58 -20.41 6.75
N PRO A 87 3.48 -19.76 7.20
CA PRO A 87 3.39 -19.17 8.52
C PRO A 87 3.30 -20.19 9.66
N LEU A 88 3.07 -21.48 9.35
CA LEU A 88 3.07 -22.58 10.31
C LEU A 88 4.49 -23.17 10.46
N GLU A 89 5.28 -23.24 9.40
CA GLU A 89 6.72 -23.55 9.47
C GLU A 89 7.57 -22.38 9.99
N SER A 90 7.17 -21.14 9.71
CA SER A 90 7.96 -19.93 10.01
C SER A 90 7.94 -19.50 11.48
N GLY A 91 7.40 -20.32 12.39
CA GLY A 91 7.39 -20.08 13.84
C GLY A 91 8.77 -19.91 14.50
N ALA A 92 9.87 -20.06 13.75
CA ALA A 92 11.23 -20.01 14.27
C ALA A 92 12.14 -18.92 13.65
N VAL A 93 11.67 -18.06 12.74
CA VAL A 93 12.53 -17.06 12.09
C VAL A 93 11.90 -15.66 12.09
N GLN A 94 11.62 -15.15 13.29
CA GLN A 94 11.78 -13.71 13.49
C GLN A 94 13.28 -13.40 13.41
N SER A 95 13.62 -12.26 12.82
CA SER A 95 14.98 -11.71 12.59
C SER A 95 15.55 -11.93 11.18
N ALA A 96 15.03 -11.20 10.21
CA ALA A 96 15.87 -10.62 9.16
C ALA A 96 15.27 -9.27 8.72
N ASP A 97 15.03 -8.39 9.69
CA ASP A 97 15.18 -6.95 9.44
C ASP A 97 16.68 -6.71 9.22
N THR A 98 17.12 -6.91 7.99
CA THR A 98 18.39 -6.37 7.50
C THR A 98 18.02 -5.30 6.49
N GLN A 99 17.49 -4.18 6.96
CA GLN A 99 17.70 -2.90 6.28
C GLN A 99 18.78 -2.14 7.04
N ALA A 100 19.98 -2.73 7.07
CA ALA A 100 21.20 -2.05 7.45
C ALA A 100 21.70 -1.22 6.26
N LYS A 101 21.99 0.06 6.54
CA LYS A 101 22.90 0.97 5.84
C LYS A 101 22.55 1.35 4.39
N GLU A 102 22.17 2.61 4.21
CA GLU A 102 23.14 3.54 3.64
C GLU A 102 22.92 4.97 4.16
N THR A 103 23.57 5.26 5.28
CA THR A 103 23.93 6.62 5.67
C THR A 103 25.02 7.09 4.70
N VAL A 104 24.66 7.66 3.55
CA VAL A 104 25.59 8.57 2.87
C VAL A 104 25.36 9.95 3.43
N ALA A 105 26.11 10.23 4.49
CA ALA A 105 26.42 11.59 4.89
C ALA A 105 27.15 12.25 3.71
N PHE A 106 26.51 13.21 3.04
CA PHE A 106 27.22 14.18 2.21
C PHE A 106 26.95 15.57 2.78
N SER A 107 27.84 15.96 3.70
CA SER A 107 27.93 17.32 4.24
C SER A 107 28.74 18.23 3.31
N PRO A 108 28.64 19.55 3.50
CA PRO A 108 28.67 20.57 2.45
C PRO A 108 30.08 21.09 2.16
N ALA A 109 30.38 21.39 0.89
CA ALA A 109 31.25 22.50 0.53
C ALA A 109 31.30 22.72 -0.99
N ALA A 110 31.13 23.99 -1.34
CA ALA A 110 31.86 24.69 -2.38
C ALA A 110 31.17 24.95 -3.74
N LEU A 111 31.12 26.25 -4.01
CA LEU A 111 31.36 26.91 -5.29
C LEU A 111 30.16 27.08 -6.23
N PHE A 112 29.49 28.21 -6.02
CA PHE A 112 29.03 29.06 -7.12
C PHE A 112 30.12 29.17 -8.21
N PRO A 113 29.72 29.34 -9.47
CA PRO A 113 29.82 30.70 -9.99
C PRO A 113 28.54 31.20 -10.68
N SER A 114 28.36 32.51 -10.52
CA SER A 114 27.52 33.41 -11.30
C SER A 114 27.51 33.09 -12.80
N VAL A 115 26.33 33.18 -13.41
CA VAL A 115 26.21 33.81 -14.71
C VAL A 115 25.01 34.78 -14.68
N SER A 116 25.35 36.06 -14.74
CA SER A 116 24.45 37.16 -15.04
C SER A 116 24.10 37.14 -16.52
N GLY A 117 22.82 37.39 -16.85
CA GLY A 117 22.37 37.58 -18.22
C GLY A 117 20.91 38.07 -18.26
N PRO A 118 20.65 39.35 -18.60
CA PRO A 118 19.37 40.01 -18.37
C PRO A 118 18.50 40.18 -19.63
N LEU A 119 17.26 40.67 -19.42
CA LEU A 119 16.33 41.26 -20.41
C LEU A 119 15.55 40.22 -21.25
N GLN A 120 14.27 40.35 -21.60
CA GLN A 120 13.37 41.50 -21.63
C GLN A 120 11.91 41.03 -21.78
N ARG A 121 11.01 41.65 -21.01
CA ARG A 121 9.60 42.08 -21.26
C ARG A 121 8.83 41.46 -22.44
N LYS A 122 7.55 41.11 -22.20
CA LYS A 122 6.35 41.86 -22.66
C LYS A 122 5.01 41.21 -22.19
N PRO A 123 4.17 41.88 -21.39
CA PRO A 123 2.70 41.92 -21.58
C PRO A 123 2.36 43.14 -22.48
N PRO A 124 1.14 43.44 -22.98
CA PRO A 124 -0.20 42.86 -22.77
C PRO A 124 -0.99 42.66 -24.09
N GLY A 125 -2.29 42.36 -24.01
CA GLY A 125 -3.26 42.49 -25.11
C GLY A 125 -4.58 41.80 -24.75
N SER A 126 -5.42 42.40 -23.91
CA SER A 126 -6.55 43.26 -24.32
C SER A 126 -7.61 42.53 -25.15
N ALA A 127 -8.78 42.33 -24.54
CA ALA A 127 -10.07 42.21 -25.22
C ALA A 127 -10.32 43.43 -26.15
N PRO A 128 -11.30 43.35 -27.07
CA PRO A 128 -12.62 43.89 -26.70
C PRO A 128 -13.83 43.19 -27.37
N GLU A 129 -15.00 43.43 -26.76
CA GLU A 129 -16.32 43.70 -27.39
C GLU A 129 -16.94 42.65 -28.35
N LYS A 130 -18.25 42.55 -28.60
CA LYS A 130 -19.55 42.92 -28.05
C LYS A 130 -20.54 42.27 -29.05
N LYS A 131 -21.77 42.01 -28.59
CA LYS A 131 -23.04 41.96 -29.36
C LYS A 131 -23.02 41.40 -30.79
N THR A 132 -23.82 40.37 -31.02
CA THR A 132 -25.11 40.50 -31.74
C THR A 132 -26.06 39.43 -31.21
#